data_AF-A0A953THR2-F1
#
_entry.id   AF-A0A953THR2-F1
#
_cell.length_a   1.000
_cell.length_b   1.000
_cell.length_c   1.000
_cell.angle_alpha   90.00
_cell.angle_beta   90.00
_cell.angle_gamma   90.00
#
_symmetry.space_group_name_H-M   'P 1'
#
loop_
_entity.id
_entity.type
_entity.pdbx_description
1 polymer ?
#
loop_
_entity_poly.entity_id
_entity_poly.type
_entity_poly.pdbx_seq_one_letter_code
_entity_poly.pdbx_strand_id
1 'polypeptide(L)'
;MEHELHHEEGHGSDPLGQRVGVLAACIAVILAVVTIQSHRSHTQAVIVRTEANDQWSFYQSKKTKGHILELGRDILGNQAQTEKTAAIIERYKSEGERYAEEAKEIQKEAQGKEKECELVERKALRYDLGEGFLELGLVLCSLYFISKKKLFPVIGIISSVSGLVTAVLGYLLH
;
A
#
# COMPACT_ATOMS: atom_id res chain seq x y z
N MET A 1 55.09 16.94 28.23
CA MET A 1 55.48 17.61 26.98
C MET A 1 55.35 16.55 25.90
N GLU A 2 54.14 16.42 25.36
CA GLU A 2 53.84 16.66 23.92
C GLU A 2 54.17 15.40 23.10
N HIS A 3 53.13 14.67 22.67
CA HIS A 3 52.69 14.56 21.26
C HIS A 3 53.73 13.77 20.44
N GLU A 4 53.40 12.62 19.87
CA GLU A 4 52.57 12.59 18.68
C GLU A 4 51.81 11.25 18.52
N LEU A 5 50.57 11.42 18.11
CA LEU A 5 49.64 10.39 17.68
C LEU A 5 50.26 9.54 16.57
N HIS A 6 50.10 8.22 16.70
CA HIS A 6 50.21 7.30 15.59
C HIS A 6 49.05 7.56 14.61
N HIS A 7 49.20 8.57 13.76
CA HIS A 7 48.51 8.68 12.48
C HIS A 7 49.38 7.98 11.43
N GLU A 8 49.39 6.65 11.44
CA GLU A 8 49.61 5.93 10.18
C GLU A 8 48.24 5.73 9.54
N GLU A 9 47.77 6.80 8.89
CA GLU A 9 46.80 6.71 7.80
C GLU A 9 47.46 5.89 6.69
N GLY A 10 47.24 4.59 6.71
CA GLY A 10 47.54 3.69 5.61
C GLY A 10 46.66 4.02 4.41
N HIS A 11 46.97 5.11 3.70
CA HIS A 11 46.56 5.38 2.33
C HIS A 11 47.25 4.42 1.36
N GLY A 12 47.06 3.11 1.57
CA GLY A 12 47.11 2.15 0.48
C GLY A 12 45.83 2.33 -0.32
N SER A 13 45.91 2.95 -1.50
CA SER A 13 44.78 3.12 -2.40
C SER A 13 44.17 1.75 -2.73
N ASP A 14 43.15 1.32 -2.00
CA ASP A 14 42.36 0.12 -2.33
C ASP A 14 41.47 0.47 -3.53
N PRO A 15 41.87 0.10 -4.77
CA PRO A 15 41.14 0.52 -5.95
C PRO A 15 39.77 -0.17 -6.02
N LEU A 16 39.61 -1.31 -5.32
CA LEU A 16 38.33 -1.99 -5.19
C LEU A 16 37.43 -1.27 -4.18
N GLY A 17 37.97 -0.82 -3.05
CA GLY A 17 37.21 -0.01 -2.08
C GLY A 17 36.67 1.29 -2.68
N GLN A 18 37.46 1.98 -3.50
CA GLN A 18 36.98 3.16 -4.23
C GLN A 18 35.84 2.82 -5.19
N ARG A 19 35.96 1.73 -5.96
CA ARG A 19 34.89 1.27 -6.88
C ARG A 19 33.62 0.87 -6.13
N VAL A 20 33.74 0.15 -5.01
CA VAL A 20 32.61 -0.25 -4.16
C VAL A 20 31.94 0.99 -3.56
N GLY A 21 32.71 2.00 -3.15
CA GLY A 21 32.17 3.28 -2.66
C GLY A 21 31.35 4.02 -3.72
N VAL A 22 31.86 4.11 -4.96
CA VAL A 22 31.11 4.71 -6.08
C VAL A 22 29.83 3.92 -6.39
N LEU A 23 29.89 2.59 -6.41
CA LEU A 23 28.71 1.74 -6.62
C LEU A 23 27.67 1.92 -5.52
N ALA A 24 28.10 1.97 -4.25
CA ALA A 24 27.23 2.24 -3.12
C ALA A 24 26.55 3.61 -3.24
N ALA A 25 27.28 4.66 -3.66
CA ALA A 25 26.72 5.98 -3.91
C ALA A 25 25.67 5.95 -5.04
N CYS A 26 25.93 5.23 -6.14
CA CYS A 26 24.95 5.06 -7.21
C CYS A 26 23.69 4.30 -6.74
N ILE A 27 23.87 3.21 -5.98
CA ILE A 27 22.75 2.45 -5.40
C ILE A 27 21.94 3.34 -4.47
N ALA A 28 22.58 4.17 -3.64
CA ALA A 28 21.90 5.07 -2.72
C ALA A 28 21.03 6.12 -3.45
N VAL A 29 21.51 6.68 -4.57
CA VAL A 29 20.70 7.60 -5.40
C VAL A 29 19.49 6.89 -5.99
N ILE A 30 19.67 5.67 -6.51
CA ILE A 30 18.56 4.87 -7.06
C ILE A 30 17.56 4.51 -5.95
N LEU A 31 18.05 4.08 -4.79
CA LEU A 31 17.25 3.77 -3.61
C LEU A 31 16.40 4.98 -3.22
N ALA A 32 16.98 6.18 -3.11
CA ALA A 32 16.23 7.38 -2.77
C ALA A 32 15.06 7.66 -3.75
N VAL A 33 15.28 7.48 -5.05
CA VAL A 33 14.22 7.64 -6.06
C VAL A 33 13.13 6.57 -5.89
N VAL A 34 13.52 5.31 -5.68
CA VAL A 34 12.58 4.20 -5.47
C VAL A 34 11.77 4.39 -4.19
N THR A 35 12.40 4.80 -3.08
CA THR A 35 11.72 5.11 -1.81
C THR A 35 10.67 6.20 -1.97
N ILE A 36 10.97 7.30 -2.68
CA ILE A 36 9.97 8.35 -2.95
C ILE A 36 8.79 7.78 -3.74
N GLN A 37 9.07 6.94 -4.74
CA GLN A 37 8.03 6.35 -5.59
C GLN A 37 7.21 5.28 -4.85
N SER A 38 7.85 4.54 -3.95
CA SER A 38 7.26 3.58 -3.03
C SER A 38 6.26 4.28 -2.11
N HIS A 39 6.71 5.33 -1.42
CA HIS A 39 5.87 6.10 -0.50
C HIS A 39 4.66 6.73 -1.20
N ARG A 40 4.84 7.25 -2.43
CA ARG A 40 3.74 7.76 -3.25
C ARG A 40 2.73 6.67 -3.61
N SER A 41 3.21 5.49 -4.01
CA SER A 41 2.34 4.36 -4.39
C SER A 41 1.56 3.83 -3.19
N HIS A 42 2.22 3.72 -2.03
CA HIS A 42 1.57 3.36 -0.77
C HIS A 42 0.51 4.40 -0.36
N THR A 43 0.82 5.69 -0.47
CA THR A 43 -0.16 6.76 -0.19
C THR A 43 -1.39 6.64 -1.09
N GLN A 44 -1.18 6.36 -2.39
CA GLN A 44 -2.29 6.14 -3.32
C GLN A 44 -3.11 4.90 -2.96
N ALA A 45 -2.46 3.78 -2.59
CA ALA A 45 -3.15 2.58 -2.14
C ALA A 45 -4.02 2.86 -0.91
N VAL A 46 -3.52 3.62 0.06
CA VAL A 46 -4.27 4.01 1.26
C VAL A 46 -5.47 4.89 0.92
N ILE A 47 -5.34 5.84 -0.01
CA ILE A 47 -6.45 6.70 -0.45
C ILE A 47 -7.55 5.85 -1.10
N VAL A 48 -7.21 5.02 -2.08
CA VAL A 48 -8.20 4.18 -2.79
C VAL A 48 -8.83 3.16 -1.85
N ARG A 49 -8.05 2.58 -0.92
CA ARG A 49 -8.56 1.70 0.13
C ARG A 49 -9.57 2.40 1.03
N THR A 50 -9.28 3.65 1.42
CA THR A 50 -10.20 4.47 2.21
C THR A 50 -11.49 4.74 1.44
N GLU A 51 -11.40 5.14 0.18
CA GLU A 51 -12.59 5.36 -0.65
C GLU A 51 -13.45 4.10 -0.84
N ALA A 52 -12.82 2.94 -1.02
CA ALA A 52 -13.52 1.66 -1.10
C ALA A 52 -14.23 1.33 0.23
N ASN A 53 -13.57 1.60 1.37
CA ASN A 53 -14.15 1.41 2.70
C ASN A 53 -15.34 2.35 2.93
N ASP A 54 -15.21 3.63 2.57
CA ASP A 54 -16.28 4.61 2.68
C ASP A 54 -17.52 4.17 1.90
N GLN A 55 -17.33 3.62 0.69
CA GLN A 55 -18.42 3.11 -0.13
C GLN A 55 -19.09 1.87 0.48
N TRP A 56 -18.30 0.94 1.03
CA TRP A 56 -18.82 -0.19 1.78
C TRP A 56 -19.59 0.26 3.03
N SER A 57 -19.08 1.24 3.75
CA SER A 57 -19.75 1.84 4.90
C SER A 57 -21.08 2.51 4.52
N PHE A 58 -21.13 3.19 3.37
CA PHE A 58 -22.35 3.77 2.85
C PHE A 58 -23.39 2.70 2.47
N TYR A 59 -22.95 1.60 1.83
CA TYR A 59 -23.80 0.44 1.56
C TYR A 59 -24.40 -0.14 2.85
N GLN A 60 -23.57 -0.37 3.87
CA GLN A 60 -24.02 -0.90 5.15
C GLN A 60 -25.03 0.03 5.83
N SER A 61 -24.82 1.35 5.76
CA SER A 61 -25.77 2.35 6.27
C SER A 61 -27.13 2.24 5.58
N LYS A 62 -27.17 2.12 4.25
CA LYS A 62 -28.42 1.97 3.48
C LYS A 62 -29.14 0.66 3.80
N LYS A 63 -28.41 -0.45 3.89
CA LYS A 63 -28.95 -1.75 4.31
C LYS A 63 -29.54 -1.69 5.71
N THR A 64 -28.87 -1.01 6.64
CA THR A 64 -29.36 -0.83 8.02
C THR A 64 -30.64 -0.02 8.05
N LYS A 65 -30.73 1.09 7.30
CA LYS A 65 -31.96 1.88 7.18
C LYS A 65 -33.12 1.06 6.61
N GLY A 66 -32.87 0.26 5.57
CA GLY A 66 -33.85 -0.67 5.03
C GLY A 66 -34.32 -1.71 6.06
N HIS A 67 -33.38 -2.28 6.82
CA HIS A 67 -33.71 -3.27 7.86
C HIS A 67 -34.52 -2.67 9.02
N ILE A 68 -34.26 -1.41 9.39
CA ILE A 68 -35.06 -0.69 10.40
C ILE A 68 -36.51 -0.51 9.92
N LEU A 69 -36.71 -0.18 8.64
CA LEU A 69 -38.07 -0.05 8.07
C LEU A 69 -38.80 -1.39 8.01
N GLU A 70 -38.09 -2.45 7.64
CA GLU A 70 -38.61 -3.82 7.66
C GLU A 70 -39.01 -4.25 9.08
N LEU A 71 -38.14 -4.02 10.08
CA LEU A 71 -38.46 -4.30 11.48
C LEU A 71 -39.69 -3.50 11.94
N GLY A 72 -39.76 -2.21 11.60
CA GLY A 72 -40.90 -1.36 11.93
C GLY A 72 -42.20 -1.87 11.31
N ARG A 73 -42.15 -2.33 10.06
CA ARG A 73 -43.29 -2.95 9.36
C ARG A 73 -43.73 -4.24 10.06
N ASP A 74 -42.80 -5.11 10.43
CA ASP A 74 -43.12 -6.40 11.06
C ASP A 74 -43.72 -6.21 12.47
N ILE A 75 -43.24 -5.21 13.23
CA ILE A 75 -43.84 -4.83 14.52
C ILE A 75 -45.28 -4.34 14.34
N LEU A 76 -45.52 -3.43 13.37
CA LEU A 76 -46.85 -2.88 13.11
C LEU A 76 -47.82 -3.94 12.53
N GLY A 77 -47.31 -4.88 11.72
CA GLY A 77 -48.09 -5.97 11.14
C GLY A 77 -48.64 -6.95 12.17
N ASN A 78 -47.98 -7.07 13.33
CA ASN A 78 -48.42 -7.90 14.45
C ASN A 78 -49.39 -7.20 15.42
N GLN A 79 -49.75 -5.94 15.16
CA GLN A 79 -50.71 -5.15 15.96
C GLN A 79 -52.08 -5.07 15.30
N ALA A 80 -53.10 -4.60 16.05
CA ALA A 80 -54.43 -4.36 15.50
C ALA A 80 -54.36 -3.36 14.33
N GLN A 81 -54.74 -3.81 13.12
CA GLN A 81 -54.66 -2.97 11.94
C GLN A 81 -55.73 -1.89 11.94
N THR A 82 -55.29 -0.63 11.99
CA THR A 82 -56.11 0.54 11.68
C THR A 82 -55.74 1.05 10.29
N GLU A 83 -56.61 1.87 9.67
CA GLU A 83 -56.33 2.50 8.37
C GLU A 83 -55.01 3.30 8.38
N LYS A 84 -54.71 3.98 9.50
CA LYS A 84 -53.44 4.69 9.70
C LYS A 84 -52.24 3.73 9.74
N THR A 85 -52.38 2.59 10.42
CA THR A 85 -51.33 1.57 10.49
C THR A 85 -51.04 0.97 9.12
N ALA A 86 -52.08 0.67 8.33
CA ALA A 86 -51.94 0.14 6.98
C ALA A 86 -51.20 1.11 6.04
N ALA A 87 -51.52 2.41 6.10
CA ALA A 87 -50.82 3.43 5.31
C ALA A 87 -49.33 3.56 5.67
N ILE A 88 -48.97 3.43 6.95
CA ILE A 88 -47.56 3.46 7.40
C ILE A 88 -46.81 2.22 6.93
N ILE A 89 -47.42 1.04 7.01
CA ILE A 89 -46.86 -0.24 6.53
C ILE A 89 -46.50 -0.15 5.04
N GLU A 90 -47.41 0.37 4.21
CA GLU A 90 -47.16 0.49 2.77
C GLU A 90 -46.05 1.51 2.47
N ARG A 91 -46.03 2.64 3.19
CA ARG A 91 -44.94 3.62 3.08
C ARG A 91 -43.58 3.01 3.43
N TYR A 92 -43.49 2.26 4.53
CA TYR A 92 -42.26 1.60 4.95
C TYR A 92 -41.80 0.53 3.97
N LYS A 93 -42.73 -0.20 3.36
CA LYS A 93 -42.43 -1.16 2.30
C LYS A 93 -41.82 -0.45 1.08
N SER A 94 -42.47 0.59 0.57
CA SER A 94 -41.97 1.35 -0.59
C SER A 94 -40.60 1.98 -0.32
N GLU A 95 -40.39 2.60 0.83
CA GLU A 95 -39.09 3.16 1.21
C GLU A 95 -38.02 2.08 1.43
N GLY A 96 -38.39 0.92 1.95
CA GLY A 96 -37.51 -0.24 2.09
C GLY A 96 -37.05 -0.79 0.74
N GLU A 97 -37.97 -0.90 -0.23
CA GLU A 97 -37.66 -1.29 -1.62
C GLU A 97 -36.70 -0.27 -2.28
N ARG A 98 -36.96 1.03 -2.10
CA ARG A 98 -36.07 2.10 -2.58
C ARG A 98 -34.66 1.98 -2.01
N TYR A 99 -34.51 1.80 -0.69
CA TYR A 99 -33.20 1.60 -0.08
C TYR A 99 -32.52 0.31 -0.53
N ALA A 100 -33.28 -0.75 -0.79
CA ALA A 100 -32.73 -2.00 -1.31
C ALA A 100 -32.18 -1.83 -2.73
N GLU A 101 -32.84 -1.05 -3.58
CA GLU A 101 -32.36 -0.73 -4.92
C GLU A 101 -31.13 0.19 -4.89
N GLU A 102 -31.18 1.28 -4.12
CA GLU A 102 -30.01 2.17 -3.92
C GLU A 102 -28.79 1.39 -3.38
N ALA A 103 -29.01 0.47 -2.42
CA ALA A 103 -27.95 -0.36 -1.88
C ALA A 103 -27.30 -1.28 -2.93
N LYS A 104 -28.05 -1.80 -3.91
CA LYS A 104 -27.47 -2.62 -4.99
C LYS A 104 -26.52 -1.82 -5.87
N GLU A 105 -26.88 -0.58 -6.21
CA GLU A 105 -26.02 0.27 -7.02
C GLU A 105 -24.76 0.68 -6.26
N ILE A 106 -24.89 1.06 -4.98
CA ILE A 106 -23.74 1.37 -4.10
C ILE A 106 -22.83 0.16 -3.94
N GLN A 107 -23.38 -1.05 -3.83
CA GLN A 107 -22.61 -2.29 -3.73
C GLN A 107 -21.77 -2.52 -4.99
N LYS A 108 -22.33 -2.31 -6.19
CA LYS A 108 -21.57 -2.44 -7.45
C LYS A 108 -20.41 -1.45 -7.49
N GLU A 109 -20.64 -0.21 -7.06
CA GLU A 109 -19.60 0.81 -6.99
C GLU A 109 -18.51 0.43 -5.97
N ALA A 110 -18.89 -0.07 -4.79
CA ALA A 110 -17.95 -0.54 -3.76
C ALA A 110 -17.05 -1.66 -4.30
N GLN A 111 -17.65 -2.65 -4.98
CA GLN A 111 -16.91 -3.73 -5.63
C GLN A 111 -15.99 -3.24 -6.76
N GLY A 112 -16.40 -2.18 -7.48
CA GLY A 112 -15.57 -1.52 -8.48
C GLY A 112 -14.31 -0.91 -7.86
N LYS A 113 -14.48 -0.09 -6.81
CA LYS A 113 -13.38 0.53 -6.07
C LYS A 113 -12.47 -0.49 -5.39
N GLU A 114 -13.02 -1.61 -4.91
CA GLU A 114 -12.23 -2.69 -4.31
C GLU A 114 -11.29 -3.35 -5.31
N LYS A 115 -11.75 -3.59 -6.55
CA LYS A 115 -10.89 -4.10 -7.63
C LYS A 115 -9.79 -3.11 -8.02
N GLU A 116 -10.11 -1.82 -8.06
CA GLU A 116 -9.12 -0.77 -8.31
C GLU A 116 -8.06 -0.75 -7.19
N CYS A 117 -8.50 -0.86 -5.94
CA CYS A 117 -7.62 -0.96 -4.79
C CYS A 117 -6.63 -2.12 -4.90
N GLU A 118 -7.09 -3.32 -5.27
CA GLU A 118 -6.22 -4.50 -5.46
C GLU A 118 -5.16 -4.31 -6.55
N LEU A 119 -5.44 -3.51 -7.59
CA LEU A 119 -4.47 -3.20 -8.64
C LEU A 119 -3.40 -2.24 -8.11
N VAL A 120 -3.79 -1.20 -7.38
CA VAL A 120 -2.88 -0.21 -6.82
C VAL A 120 -2.01 -0.81 -5.70
N GLU A 121 -2.58 -1.67 -4.84
CA GLU A 121 -1.83 -2.38 -3.80
C GLU A 121 -0.76 -3.32 -4.39
N ARG A 122 -1.10 -4.06 -5.47
CA ARG A 122 -0.12 -4.90 -6.17
C ARG A 122 1.04 -4.10 -6.75
N LYS A 123 0.80 -2.85 -7.13
CA LYS A 123 1.85 -1.94 -7.58
C LYS A 123 2.72 -1.46 -6.42
N ALA A 124 2.11 -1.03 -5.31
CA ALA A 124 2.82 -0.61 -4.10
C ALA A 124 3.76 -1.72 -3.58
N LEU A 125 3.27 -2.97 -3.49
CA LEU A 125 4.06 -4.13 -3.04
C LEU A 125 5.33 -4.37 -3.87
N ARG A 126 5.31 -4.09 -5.18
CA ARG A 126 6.51 -4.23 -6.03
C ARG A 126 7.55 -3.15 -5.73
N TYR A 127 7.12 -1.93 -5.43
CA TYR A 127 8.03 -0.87 -5.02
C TYR A 127 8.66 -1.18 -3.65
N ASP A 128 7.88 -1.67 -2.68
CA ASP A 128 8.39 -2.09 -1.37
C ASP A 128 9.46 -3.18 -1.50
N LEU A 129 9.22 -4.18 -2.36
CA LEU A 129 10.21 -5.22 -2.64
C LEU A 129 11.47 -4.66 -3.31
N GLY A 130 11.30 -3.77 -4.29
CA GLY A 130 12.41 -3.12 -4.99
C GLY A 130 13.28 -2.30 -4.04
N GLU A 131 12.66 -1.52 -3.16
CA GLU A 131 13.29 -0.75 -2.09
C GLU A 131 14.10 -1.66 -1.15
N GLY A 132 13.49 -2.73 -0.62
CA GLY A 132 14.18 -3.66 0.28
C GLY A 132 15.39 -4.35 -0.35
N PHE A 133 15.34 -4.73 -1.63
CA PHE A 133 16.49 -5.29 -2.34
C PHE A 133 17.62 -4.29 -2.57
N LEU A 134 17.28 -3.01 -2.81
CA LEU A 134 18.26 -1.93 -2.96
C LEU A 134 18.93 -1.61 -1.61
N GLU A 135 18.17 -1.56 -0.51
CA GLU A 135 18.71 -1.41 0.85
C GLU A 135 19.65 -2.56 1.22
N LEU A 136 19.23 -3.80 0.97
CA LEU A 136 20.08 -4.97 1.21
C LEU A 136 21.37 -4.89 0.40
N GLY A 137 21.28 -4.47 -0.86
CA GLY A 137 22.45 -4.27 -1.71
C GLY A 137 23.40 -3.20 -1.17
N LEU A 138 22.87 -2.09 -0.67
CA LEU A 138 23.63 -1.01 -0.05
C LEU A 138 24.33 -1.48 1.24
N VAL A 139 23.64 -2.23 2.10
CA VAL A 139 24.19 -2.81 3.33
C VAL A 139 25.30 -3.82 3.02
N LEU A 140 25.12 -4.66 2.00
CA LEU A 140 26.15 -5.61 1.59
C LEU A 140 27.38 -4.90 0.97
N CYS A 141 27.18 -3.81 0.24
CA CYS A 141 28.28 -2.96 -0.22
C CYS A 141 29.04 -2.31 0.95
N SER A 142 28.35 -1.86 2.00
CA SER A 142 29.02 -1.27 3.17
C SER A 142 29.79 -2.31 3.99
N LEU A 143 29.30 -3.55 4.05
CA LEU A 143 29.95 -4.66 4.74
C LEU A 143 31.32 -5.02 4.16
N TYR A 144 31.58 -4.69 2.88
CA TYR A 144 32.92 -4.79 2.28
C TYR A 144 33.98 -4.02 3.07
N PHE A 145 33.66 -2.83 3.57
CA PHE A 145 34.64 -1.99 4.26
C PHE A 145 35.13 -2.60 5.58
N ILE A 146 34.28 -3.41 6.22
CA ILE A 146 34.60 -4.14 7.46
C ILE A 146 35.28 -5.46 7.13
N SER A 147 34.69 -6.27 6.24
CA SER A 147 35.15 -7.63 6.01
C SER A 147 36.29 -7.75 4.99
N LYS A 148 36.48 -6.77 4.11
CA LYS A 148 37.40 -6.81 2.96
C LYS A 148 37.20 -8.02 2.02
N LYS A 149 36.05 -8.72 2.10
CA LYS A 149 35.70 -9.86 1.24
C LYS A 149 34.92 -9.38 0.01
N LYS A 150 35.40 -9.74 -1.18
CA LYS A 150 34.76 -9.41 -2.47
C LYS A 150 33.38 -10.06 -2.68
N LEU A 151 33.04 -11.07 -1.87
CA LEU A 151 31.75 -11.75 -1.94
C LEU A 151 30.58 -10.80 -1.63
N PHE A 152 30.72 -9.95 -0.62
CA PHE A 152 29.66 -9.04 -0.18
C PHE A 152 29.20 -8.05 -1.26
N PRO A 153 30.09 -7.26 -1.91
CA PRO A 153 29.66 -6.35 -2.96
C PRO A 153 29.11 -7.07 -4.19
N VAL A 154 29.57 -8.30 -4.50
CA VAL A 154 29.00 -9.09 -5.61
C VAL A 154 27.54 -9.46 -5.34
N ILE A 155 27.25 -10.00 -4.15
CA ILE A 155 25.87 -10.32 -3.76
C ILE A 155 25.04 -9.02 -3.66
N GLY A 156 25.65 -7.94 -3.16
CA GLY A 156 25.01 -6.64 -3.06
C GLY A 156 24.56 -6.10 -4.42
N ILE A 157 25.42 -6.17 -5.44
CA ILE A 157 25.07 -5.77 -6.81
C ILE A 157 23.94 -6.64 -7.37
N ILE A 158 24.00 -7.96 -7.19
CA ILE A 158 22.93 -8.87 -7.66
C ILE A 158 21.59 -8.51 -7.01
N SER A 159 21.60 -8.22 -5.70
CA SER A 159 20.44 -7.73 -4.96
C SER A 159 19.93 -6.42 -5.53
N SER A 160 20.80 -5.40 -5.70
CA SER A 160 20.42 -4.10 -6.22
C SER A 160 19.87 -4.15 -7.65
N VAL A 161 20.45 -4.99 -8.53
CA VAL A 161 19.94 -5.18 -9.89
C VAL A 161 18.54 -5.82 -9.85
N SER A 162 18.34 -6.83 -8.99
CA SER A 162 17.02 -7.47 -8.81
C SER A 162 15.99 -6.48 -8.27
N GLY A 163 16.38 -5.63 -7.33
CA GLY A 163 15.55 -4.56 -6.80
C GLY A 163 15.16 -3.53 -7.86
N LEU A 164 16.13 -3.08 -8.66
CA LEU A 164 15.89 -2.15 -9.77
C LEU A 164 14.93 -2.75 -10.81
N VAL A 165 15.12 -4.01 -11.20
CA VAL A 165 14.22 -4.71 -12.14
C VAL A 165 12.80 -4.77 -11.56
N THR A 166 12.66 -5.10 -10.28
CA THR A 166 11.35 -5.18 -9.61
C THR A 166 10.65 -3.82 -9.57
N ALA A 167 11.39 -2.75 -9.25
CA ALA A 167 10.87 -1.37 -9.25
C ALA A 167 10.45 -0.91 -10.66
N VAL A 168 11.24 -1.23 -11.69
CA VAL A 168 10.91 -0.91 -13.10
C VAL A 168 9.68 -1.68 -13.57
N LEU A 169 9.55 -2.96 -13.21
CA LEU A 169 8.34 -3.73 -13.50
C LEU A 169 7.11 -3.13 -12.79
N GLY A 170 7.27 -2.66 -11.56
CA GLY A 170 6.22 -1.90 -10.85
C GLY A 170 5.79 -0.63 -11.59
N TYR A 171 6.72 0.05 -12.27
CA TYR A 171 6.41 1.22 -13.09
C TYR A 171 5.68 0.89 -14.40
N LEU A 172 6.09 -0.19 -15.07
CA LEU A 172 5.56 -0.61 -16.38
C LEU A 172 4.15 -1.21 -16.33
N LEU A 173 3.69 -1.67 -15.17
CA LEU A 173 2.32 -2.15 -14.94
C LEU A 173 1.29 -1.00 -14.84
N HIS A 174 1.47 0.04 -15.68
CA HIS A 174 0.47 1.08 -15.90
C HIS A 174 -0.80 0.51 -16.53
#